data_AF-A0A1F9URV9-F1
#
_entry.id   AF-A0A1F9URV9-F1
#
_cell.length_a   1.000
_cell.length_b   1.000
_cell.length_c   1.000
_cell.angle_alpha   90.00
_cell.angle_beta   90.00
_cell.angle_gamma   90.00
#
_symmetry.space_group_name_H-M   'P 1'
#
loop_
_entity.id
_entity.type
_entity.pdbx_description
1 polymer ?
#
loop_
_entity_poly.entity_id
_entity_poly.type
_entity_poly.pdbx_seq_one_letter_code
_entity_poly.pdbx_strand_id
1 'polypeptide(L)'
;MADRNVGEALMGIGFGGYFFFKGIRLWRVMRTIEDTPLSKISSVAMGDAELSGEVKAVKLLKAPFSGNECVYCSYTVEVPQKRGWRQVDKGQIHSIFYLDDGSGQILVNPESAAYHGAQTFQTVVSGWGAAADPGVSAWVETRRSKSMLGSLGVAGRHRFTEYIVRPGQILFIGGAVSRIKHIVNGAAREEDIMGARASGHFMLSAYSEESLLAQMGWKAPLQIFGGMVLLLGCLWYVVVQLQIGRFI
;
A
#
# COMPACT_ATOMS: atom_id res chain seq x y z
N MET A 1 32.58 -37.21 -16.30
CA MET A 1 31.46 -37.22 -15.33
C MET A 1 31.65 -36.18 -14.22
N ALA A 2 32.89 -35.79 -13.87
CA ALA A 2 33.19 -34.76 -12.86
C ALA A 2 32.70 -33.34 -13.22
N ASP A 3 32.75 -32.95 -14.50
CA ASP A 3 32.46 -31.55 -14.91
C ASP A 3 30.98 -31.14 -14.77
N ARG A 4 30.04 -32.09 -14.89
CA ARG A 4 28.59 -31.79 -14.79
C ARG A 4 28.21 -31.36 -13.37
N ASN A 5 28.80 -31.99 -12.35
CA ASN A 5 28.50 -31.73 -10.95
C ASN A 5 29.12 -30.41 -10.46
N VAL A 6 30.26 -30.01 -11.03
CA VAL A 6 30.88 -28.70 -10.74
C VAL A 6 30.05 -27.56 -11.32
N GLY A 7 29.49 -27.72 -12.53
CA GLY A 7 28.57 -26.75 -13.12
C GLY A 7 27.30 -26.54 -12.29
N GLU A 8 26.71 -27.62 -11.77
CA GLU A 8 25.55 -27.57 -10.86
C GLU A 8 25.89 -26.85 -9.54
N ALA A 9 27.08 -27.09 -8.98
CA ALA A 9 27.54 -26.40 -7.78
C ALA A 9 27.75 -24.90 -7.99
N LEU A 10 28.29 -24.48 -9.14
CA LEU A 10 28.44 -23.06 -9.48
C LEU A 10 27.08 -22.34 -9.62
N MET A 11 26.09 -23.01 -10.22
CA MET A 11 24.71 -22.49 -10.23
C MET A 11 24.14 -22.36 -8.82
N GLY A 12 24.41 -23.34 -7.95
CA GLY A 12 24.03 -23.30 -6.53
C GLY A 12 24.62 -22.11 -5.76
N ILE A 13 25.89 -21.77 -6.01
CA ILE A 13 26.53 -20.56 -5.45
C ILE A 13 25.80 -19.29 -5.90
N GLY A 14 25.47 -19.19 -7.19
CA GLY A 14 24.73 -18.05 -7.75
C GLY A 14 23.34 -17.88 -7.13
N PHE A 15 22.56 -18.97 -7.03
CA PHE A 15 21.25 -18.94 -6.39
C PHE A 15 21.35 -18.63 -4.88
N GLY A 16 22.30 -19.25 -4.16
CA GLY A 16 22.52 -19.00 -2.74
C GLY A 16 22.86 -17.54 -2.46
N GLY A 17 23.77 -16.96 -3.25
CA GLY A 17 24.11 -15.54 -3.16
C GLY A 17 22.93 -14.62 -3.45
N TYR A 18 22.16 -14.89 -4.51
CA TYR A 18 20.96 -14.13 -4.84
C TYR A 18 19.93 -14.13 -3.69
N PHE A 19 19.62 -15.30 -3.11
CA PHE A 19 18.69 -15.40 -1.98
C PHE A 19 19.22 -14.69 -0.74
N PHE A 20 20.52 -14.79 -0.45
CA PHE A 20 21.15 -14.09 0.67
C PHE A 20 21.03 -12.56 0.54
N PHE A 21 21.42 -11.98 -0.60
CA PHE A 21 21.31 -10.53 -0.83
C PHE A 21 19.86 -10.06 -0.85
N LYS A 22 18.95 -10.84 -1.44
CA LYS A 22 17.51 -10.57 -1.42
C LYS A 22 16.98 -10.56 0.03
N GLY A 23 17.38 -11.53 0.85
CA GLY A 23 17.03 -11.62 2.25
C GLY A 23 17.55 -10.43 3.07
N ILE A 24 18.80 -10.01 2.86
CA ILE A 24 19.36 -8.80 3.50
C ILE A 24 18.59 -7.54 3.09
N ARG A 25 18.27 -7.40 1.79
CA ARG A 25 17.49 -6.25 1.30
C ARG A 25 16.10 -6.23 1.94
N LEU A 26 15.47 -7.40 2.05
CA LEU A 26 14.19 -7.57 2.72
C LEU A 26 14.26 -7.15 4.19
N TRP A 27 15.30 -7.59 4.90
CA TRP A 27 15.51 -7.30 6.30
C TRP A 27 15.81 -5.82 6.58
N ARG A 28 16.56 -5.14 5.69
CA ARG A 28 16.77 -3.69 5.80
C ARG A 28 15.47 -2.91 5.63
N VAL A 29 14.65 -3.27 4.65
CA VAL A 29 13.34 -2.64 4.44
C VAL A 29 12.45 -2.86 5.67
N MET A 30 12.47 -4.06 6.26
CA MET A 30 11.75 -4.33 7.52
C MET A 30 12.22 -3.44 8.67
N ARG A 31 13.54 -3.29 8.87
CA ARG A 31 14.07 -2.41 9.92
C ARG A 31 13.72 -0.95 9.73
N THR A 32 13.80 -0.44 8.50
CA THR A 32 13.44 0.96 8.22
C THR A 32 11.98 1.26 8.51
N ILE A 33 11.10 0.26 8.37
CA ILE A 33 9.69 0.35 8.74
C ILE A 33 9.57 0.31 10.28
N GLU A 34 10.16 -0.71 10.92
CA GLU A 34 10.14 -0.92 12.38
C GLU A 34 10.76 0.25 13.20
N ASP A 35 11.69 1.00 12.62
CA ASP A 35 12.41 2.11 13.27
C ASP A 35 11.59 3.43 13.35
N THR A 36 10.35 3.49 12.82
CA THR A 36 9.50 4.68 12.99
C THR A 36 8.56 4.50 14.18
N PRO A 37 8.85 5.09 15.35
CA PRO A 37 8.04 4.85 16.54
C PRO A 37 6.63 5.42 16.35
N LEU A 38 5.65 4.53 16.30
CA LEU A 38 4.23 4.89 16.41
C LEU A 38 4.03 5.73 17.67
N SER A 39 3.64 6.99 17.47
CA SER A 39 3.32 7.87 18.60
C SER A 39 1.93 7.53 19.13
N LYS A 40 1.76 7.52 20.45
CA LYS A 40 0.43 7.45 21.05
C LYS A 40 -0.32 8.74 20.77
N ILE A 41 -1.60 8.64 20.40
CA ILE A 41 -2.45 9.80 20.11
C ILE A 41 -2.54 10.72 21.34
N SER A 42 -2.64 10.14 22.54
CA SER A 42 -2.68 10.90 23.80
C SER A 42 -1.47 11.79 24.08
N SER A 43 -0.32 11.52 23.47
CA SER A 43 0.93 12.23 23.69
C SER A 43 1.58 12.73 22.41
N VAL A 44 0.81 12.82 21.31
CA VAL A 44 1.35 13.27 20.03
C VAL A 44 1.70 14.75 20.10
N ALA A 45 2.90 15.10 19.62
CA ALA A 45 3.33 16.49 19.52
C ALA A 45 2.82 17.12 18.22
N MET A 46 2.71 18.45 18.22
CA MET A 46 2.42 19.21 16.99
C MET A 46 3.55 19.05 15.98
N GLY A 47 3.22 19.01 14.70
CA GLY A 47 4.17 18.77 13.61
C GLY A 47 4.08 17.36 13.05
N ASP A 48 5.14 16.89 12.41
CA ASP A 48 5.13 15.60 11.71
C ASP A 48 5.04 14.44 12.70
N ALA A 49 4.07 13.55 12.48
CA ALA A 49 3.84 12.38 13.31
C ALA A 49 3.35 11.19 12.46
N GLU A 50 3.48 10.00 13.05
CA GLU A 50 2.95 8.75 12.50
C GLU A 50 2.11 8.06 13.58
N LEU A 51 0.86 7.78 13.25
CA LEU A 51 -0.17 7.30 14.17
C LEU A 51 -0.83 6.04 13.59
N SER A 52 -1.29 5.14 14.47
CA SER A 52 -2.05 3.95 14.10
C SER A 52 -3.23 3.81 15.03
N GLY A 53 -4.40 3.49 14.47
CA GLY A 53 -5.60 3.29 15.26
C GLY A 53 -6.79 2.81 14.43
N GLU A 54 -7.90 2.56 15.11
CA GLU A 54 -9.17 2.21 14.50
C GLU A 54 -9.86 3.45 13.92
N VAL A 55 -10.34 3.34 12.69
CA VAL A 55 -11.08 4.41 12.02
C VAL A 55 -12.51 4.50 12.56
N LYS A 56 -12.87 5.63 13.14
CA LYS A 56 -14.23 5.96 13.58
C LYS A 56 -14.84 7.03 12.66
N ALA A 57 -15.88 6.66 11.92
CA ALA A 57 -16.51 7.56 10.96
C ALA A 57 -17.30 8.68 11.67
N VAL A 58 -17.06 9.93 11.26
CA VAL A 58 -17.98 11.05 11.56
C VAL A 58 -19.15 11.04 10.58
N LYS A 59 -18.85 10.80 9.30
CA LYS A 59 -19.81 10.67 8.22
C LYS A 59 -19.39 9.51 7.32
N LEU A 60 -20.34 8.70 6.90
CA LEU A 60 -20.11 7.65 5.91
C LEU A 60 -20.34 8.19 4.49
N LEU A 61 -19.46 7.79 3.59
CA LEU A 61 -19.57 8.01 2.15
C LEU A 61 -19.83 6.69 1.44
N LYS A 62 -20.31 6.78 0.21
CA LYS A 62 -20.46 5.64 -0.70
C LYS A 62 -19.33 5.68 -1.73
N ALA A 63 -18.58 4.60 -1.86
CA ALA A 63 -17.57 4.44 -2.89
C ALA A 63 -18.23 4.52 -4.28
N PRO A 64 -17.60 5.20 -5.27
CA PRO A 64 -18.24 5.52 -6.53
C PRO A 64 -18.51 4.29 -7.40
N PHE A 65 -17.69 3.23 -7.30
CA PHE A 65 -17.86 2.04 -8.13
C PHE A 65 -18.53 0.91 -7.37
N SER A 66 -18.02 0.50 -6.20
CA SER A 66 -18.64 -0.61 -5.48
C SER A 66 -19.89 -0.23 -4.66
N GLY A 67 -20.13 1.06 -4.40
CA GLY A 67 -21.19 1.49 -3.49
C GLY A 67 -20.95 1.13 -2.01
N ASN A 68 -19.77 0.60 -1.67
CA ASN A 68 -19.41 0.26 -0.30
C ASN A 68 -19.32 1.51 0.58
N GLU A 69 -19.62 1.35 1.87
CA GLU A 69 -19.48 2.43 2.84
C GLU A 69 -18.00 2.63 3.22
N CYS A 70 -17.55 3.88 3.19
CA CYS A 70 -16.17 4.27 3.44
C CYS A 70 -16.07 5.68 4.01
N VAL A 71 -14.93 6.00 4.63
CA VAL A 71 -14.58 7.39 5.02
C VAL A 71 -13.65 8.08 4.02
N TYR A 72 -12.95 7.27 3.21
CA TYR A 72 -12.06 7.72 2.16
C TYR A 72 -12.12 6.72 1.01
N CYS A 73 -12.12 7.23 -0.22
CA CYS A 73 -11.98 6.43 -1.42
C CYS A 73 -11.11 7.16 -2.45
N SER A 74 -10.10 6.47 -2.97
CA SER A 74 -9.31 6.89 -4.13
C SER A 74 -9.66 5.98 -5.31
N TYR A 75 -9.96 6.56 -6.47
CA TYR A 75 -10.34 5.81 -7.65
C TYR A 75 -9.53 6.20 -8.88
N THR A 76 -9.36 5.24 -9.79
CA THR A 76 -8.67 5.39 -11.07
C THR A 76 -9.47 4.71 -12.18
N VAL A 77 -9.59 5.38 -13.32
CA VAL A 77 -10.19 4.82 -14.55
C VAL A 77 -9.14 4.79 -15.64
N GLU A 78 -9.00 3.64 -16.29
CA GLU A 78 -7.99 3.42 -17.32
C GLU A 78 -8.58 2.79 -18.58
N VAL A 79 -7.98 3.09 -19.73
CA VAL A 79 -8.31 2.49 -21.03
C VAL A 79 -7.12 1.70 -21.57
N PRO A 80 -7.35 0.64 -22.37
CA PRO A 80 -6.27 -0.13 -22.97
C PRO A 80 -5.47 0.72 -23.95
N GLN A 81 -4.16 0.49 -23.98
CA GLN A 81 -3.22 1.04 -24.95
C GLN A 81 -2.44 -0.12 -25.59
N LYS A 82 -1.70 0.14 -26.68
CA LYS A 82 -0.83 -0.87 -27.35
C LYS A 82 0.05 -1.66 -26.37
N ARG A 83 0.48 -1.02 -25.27
CA ARG A 83 1.22 -1.66 -24.18
C ARG A 83 0.64 -1.19 -22.85
N GLY A 84 -0.20 -2.04 -22.25
CA GLY A 84 -0.76 -1.80 -20.91
C GLY A 84 -2.00 -0.93 -20.89
N TRP A 85 -2.14 -0.16 -19.81
CA TRP A 85 -3.31 0.64 -19.50
C TRP A 85 -2.91 2.10 -19.34
N ARG A 86 -3.74 3.00 -19.85
CA ARG A 86 -3.54 4.45 -19.76
C ARG A 86 -4.64 5.03 -18.87
N GLN A 87 -4.24 5.73 -17.83
CA GLN A 87 -5.15 6.47 -16.98
C GLN A 87 -5.86 7.57 -17.78
N VAL A 88 -7.18 7.61 -17.69
CA VAL A 88 -8.03 8.64 -18.31
C VAL A 88 -8.73 9.51 -17.28
N ASP A 89 -8.90 9.00 -16.06
CA ASP A 89 -9.51 9.73 -14.95
C ASP A 89 -8.96 9.22 -13.62
N LYS A 90 -8.91 10.10 -12.63
CA LYS A 90 -8.60 9.79 -11.24
C LYS A 90 -9.31 10.76 -10.31
N GLY A 91 -9.50 10.37 -9.06
CA GLY A 91 -9.90 11.31 -8.04
C GLY A 91 -10.12 10.66 -6.69
N GLN A 92 -10.55 11.47 -5.75
CA GLN A 92 -10.71 11.09 -4.36
C GLN A 92 -12.04 11.64 -3.85
N ILE A 93 -12.71 10.85 -3.01
CA ILE A 93 -13.83 11.30 -2.19
C ILE A 93 -13.48 10.99 -0.74
N HIS A 94 -13.76 11.93 0.15
CA HIS A 94 -13.36 11.78 1.54
C HIS A 94 -14.24 12.58 2.48
N SER A 95 -14.29 12.08 3.72
CA SER A 95 -14.88 12.75 4.86
C SER A 95 -13.86 12.77 5.98
N ILE A 96 -13.93 13.78 6.82
CA ILE A 96 -13.17 13.79 8.07
C ILE A 96 -13.62 12.60 8.93
N PHE A 97 -12.69 11.94 9.61
CA PHE A 97 -12.96 10.83 10.51
C PHE A 97 -12.05 10.92 11.76
N TYR A 98 -12.38 10.18 12.81
CA TYR A 98 -11.50 10.04 13.96
C TYR A 98 -10.63 8.80 13.83
N LEU A 99 -9.39 8.90 14.28
CA LEU A 99 -8.51 7.75 14.51
C LEU A 99 -8.42 7.52 16.02
N ASP A 100 -8.62 6.28 16.45
CA ASP A 100 -8.64 5.88 17.87
C ASP A 100 -7.63 4.77 18.12
N ASP A 101 -6.59 5.05 18.92
CA ASP A 101 -5.55 4.08 19.28
C ASP A 101 -5.79 3.43 20.66
N GLY A 102 -6.94 3.70 21.29
CA GLY A 102 -7.28 3.31 22.66
C GLY A 102 -6.65 4.20 23.74
N SER A 103 -5.65 5.02 23.41
CA SER A 103 -5.08 6.03 24.31
C SER A 103 -5.77 7.39 24.16
N GLY A 104 -6.27 7.69 22.97
CA GLY A 104 -7.00 8.92 22.65
C GLY A 104 -7.56 8.90 21.24
N GLN A 105 -8.22 9.99 20.87
CA GLN A 105 -8.78 10.18 19.53
C GLN A 105 -8.24 11.45 18.90
N ILE A 106 -7.91 11.39 17.61
CA ILE A 106 -7.50 12.55 16.82
C ILE A 106 -8.35 12.63 15.56
N LEU A 107 -8.69 13.86 15.16
CA LEU A 107 -9.41 14.09 13.94
C LEU A 107 -8.45 13.96 12.74
N VAL A 108 -8.91 13.38 11.64
CA VAL A 108 -8.11 13.19 10.43
C VAL A 108 -8.84 13.84 9.27
N ASN A 109 -8.19 14.81 8.62
CA ASN A 109 -8.60 15.26 7.29
C ASN A 109 -7.75 14.55 6.23
N PRO A 110 -8.27 13.52 5.54
CA PRO A 110 -7.55 12.74 4.53
C PRO A 110 -7.34 13.48 3.19
N GLU A 111 -7.65 14.77 3.12
CA GLU A 111 -7.48 15.57 1.91
C GLU A 111 -6.04 15.52 1.38
N SER A 112 -5.89 15.30 0.08
CA SER A 112 -4.59 15.15 -0.60
C SER A 112 -3.74 13.96 -0.12
N ALA A 113 -4.29 13.03 0.66
CA ALA A 113 -3.56 11.86 1.10
C ALA A 113 -3.28 10.88 -0.05
N ALA A 114 -2.07 10.32 -0.05
CA ALA A 114 -1.71 9.15 -0.84
C ALA A 114 -2.08 7.88 -0.07
N TYR A 115 -3.00 7.09 -0.62
CA TYR A 115 -3.39 5.81 -0.02
C TYR A 115 -2.53 4.66 -0.51
N HIS A 116 -2.00 3.88 0.43
CA HIS A 116 -1.23 2.67 0.20
C HIS A 116 -1.94 1.51 0.89
N GLY A 117 -2.61 0.66 0.12
CA GLY A 117 -3.40 -0.43 0.69
C GLY A 117 -3.74 -1.47 -0.34
N ALA A 118 -4.32 -2.57 0.13
CA ALA A 118 -4.85 -3.58 -0.77
C ALA A 118 -5.96 -2.97 -1.63
N GLN A 119 -5.90 -3.26 -2.93
CA GLN A 119 -6.94 -2.89 -3.88
C GLN A 119 -8.27 -3.49 -3.43
N THR A 120 -9.28 -2.65 -3.18
CA THR A 120 -10.54 -3.13 -2.61
C THR A 120 -11.53 -3.57 -3.68
N PHE A 121 -11.52 -2.92 -4.84
CA PHE A 121 -12.37 -3.29 -5.96
C PHE A 121 -11.68 -2.99 -7.29
N GLN A 122 -11.90 -3.88 -8.26
CA GLN A 122 -11.51 -3.67 -9.65
C GLN A 122 -12.46 -4.41 -10.56
N THR A 123 -12.90 -3.73 -11.61
CA THR A 123 -13.69 -4.34 -12.68
C THR A 123 -13.23 -3.82 -14.03
N VAL A 124 -13.39 -4.64 -15.06
CA VAL A 124 -13.12 -4.26 -16.45
C VAL A 124 -14.42 -4.38 -17.23
N VAL A 125 -14.91 -3.26 -17.73
CA VAL A 125 -16.18 -3.19 -18.47
C VAL A 125 -15.96 -2.64 -19.87
N SER A 126 -16.64 -3.21 -20.85
CA SER A 126 -16.68 -2.67 -22.21
C SER A 126 -17.79 -1.62 -22.34
N GLY A 127 -17.57 -0.65 -23.22
CA GLY A 127 -18.62 0.30 -23.61
C GLY A 127 -19.21 1.11 -22.46
N TRP A 128 -18.35 1.52 -21.51
CA TRP A 128 -18.73 2.28 -20.32
C TRP A 128 -19.75 1.58 -19.40
N GLY A 129 -19.83 0.25 -19.43
CA GLY A 129 -20.50 -0.50 -18.37
C GLY A 129 -22.01 -0.52 -18.46
N ALA A 130 -22.59 -0.52 -19.66
CA ALA A 130 -24.03 -0.63 -19.86
C ALA A 130 -24.70 -1.92 -19.29
N ALA A 131 -23.97 -2.84 -18.63
CA ALA A 131 -24.56 -4.07 -18.09
C ALA A 131 -23.83 -4.77 -16.93
N ALA A 132 -22.74 -4.23 -16.35
CA ALA A 132 -21.88 -5.03 -15.47
C ALA A 132 -21.87 -4.64 -13.98
N ASP A 133 -22.00 -3.35 -13.64
CA ASP A 133 -21.97 -2.90 -12.25
C ASP A 133 -22.81 -1.61 -12.08
N PRO A 134 -23.82 -1.58 -11.18
CA PRO A 134 -24.69 -0.42 -10.97
C PRO A 134 -23.95 0.86 -10.51
N GLY A 135 -22.88 0.72 -9.73
CA GLY A 135 -22.13 1.90 -9.27
C GLY A 135 -21.29 2.50 -10.38
N VAL A 136 -20.67 1.64 -11.21
CA VAL A 136 -19.95 2.09 -12.41
C VAL A 136 -20.88 2.79 -13.39
N SER A 137 -22.08 2.25 -13.66
CA SER A 137 -23.05 2.89 -14.56
C SER A 137 -23.51 4.25 -14.02
N ALA A 138 -23.81 4.35 -12.73
CA ALA A 138 -24.20 5.62 -12.11
C ALA A 138 -23.08 6.66 -12.16
N TRP A 139 -21.83 6.27 -11.92
CA TRP A 139 -20.68 7.15 -12.07
C TRP A 139 -20.51 7.64 -13.51
N VAL A 140 -20.65 6.73 -14.48
CA VAL A 140 -20.55 7.06 -15.91
C VAL A 140 -21.62 8.07 -16.29
N GLU A 141 -22.87 7.86 -15.89
CA GLU A 141 -23.98 8.79 -16.14
C GLU A 141 -23.71 10.18 -15.57
N THR A 142 -23.21 10.25 -14.33
CA THR A 142 -22.89 11.51 -13.65
C THR A 142 -21.78 12.29 -14.38
N ARG A 143 -20.85 11.61 -15.07
CA ARG A 143 -19.70 12.25 -15.75
C ARG A 143 -19.82 12.37 -17.26
N ARG A 144 -20.75 11.65 -17.89
CA ARG A 144 -21.01 11.67 -19.35
C ARG A 144 -21.33 13.07 -19.90
N SER A 145 -21.80 13.98 -19.05
CA SER A 145 -22.13 15.38 -19.38
C SER A 145 -20.89 16.27 -19.63
N LYS A 146 -19.72 15.95 -19.05
CA LYS A 146 -18.48 16.68 -19.32
C LYS A 146 -17.84 16.10 -20.58
N SER A 147 -17.66 16.92 -21.62
CA SER A 147 -17.15 16.57 -22.96
C SER A 147 -15.78 15.86 -23.03
N MET A 148 -15.19 15.47 -21.90
CA MET A 148 -13.96 14.68 -21.78
C MET A 148 -14.12 13.21 -22.21
N LEU A 149 -15.33 12.64 -22.15
CA LEU A 149 -15.61 11.28 -22.64
C LEU A 149 -15.88 11.23 -24.16
N GLY A 150 -15.31 12.17 -24.93
CA GLY A 150 -15.46 12.23 -26.39
C GLY A 150 -15.01 10.94 -27.07
N SER A 151 -15.84 10.47 -28.02
CA SER A 151 -15.72 9.53 -29.15
C SER A 151 -14.61 8.45 -29.23
N LEU A 152 -13.47 8.58 -28.56
CA LEU A 152 -12.33 7.67 -28.65
C LEU A 152 -12.42 6.42 -27.76
N GLY A 153 -13.43 6.32 -26.87
CA GLY A 153 -13.52 5.26 -25.87
C GLY A 153 -14.86 4.51 -25.83
N VAL A 154 -15.90 4.95 -26.55
CA VAL A 154 -17.28 4.43 -26.39
C VAL A 154 -17.43 2.93 -26.65
N ALA A 155 -16.53 2.30 -27.40
CA ALA A 155 -16.52 0.85 -27.64
C ALA A 155 -15.37 0.09 -26.90
N GLY A 156 -14.50 0.82 -26.19
CA GLY A 156 -13.31 0.26 -25.55
C GLY A 156 -13.60 -0.50 -24.26
N ARG A 157 -12.65 -1.34 -23.84
CA ARG A 157 -12.60 -1.85 -22.45
C ARG A 157 -12.13 -0.71 -21.53
N HIS A 158 -12.66 -0.65 -20.32
CA HIS A 158 -12.28 0.33 -19.32
C HIS A 158 -12.04 -0.42 -18.02
N ARG A 159 -10.94 -0.11 -17.34
CA ARG A 159 -10.61 -0.66 -16.03
C ARG A 159 -10.92 0.38 -14.98
N PHE A 160 -11.82 0.03 -14.08
CA PHE A 160 -12.20 0.83 -12.93
C PHE A 160 -11.57 0.21 -11.70
N THR A 161 -10.80 0.99 -10.95
CA THR A 161 -10.13 0.54 -9.73
C THR A 161 -10.45 1.52 -8.62
N GLU A 162 -10.76 1.02 -7.43
CA GLU A 162 -10.92 1.84 -6.24
C GLU A 162 -10.25 1.21 -5.01
N TYR A 163 -9.87 2.11 -4.11
CA TYR A 163 -9.22 1.83 -2.85
C TYR A 163 -9.98 2.57 -1.77
N ILE A 164 -10.51 1.84 -0.77
CA ILE A 164 -11.37 2.43 0.25
C ILE A 164 -10.82 2.21 1.65
N VAL A 165 -11.12 3.14 2.55
CA VAL A 165 -10.93 3.00 3.99
C VAL A 165 -12.30 2.81 4.64
N ARG A 166 -12.49 1.72 5.35
CA ARG A 166 -13.75 1.39 6.03
C ARG A 166 -13.76 1.87 7.49
N PRO A 167 -14.93 2.23 8.04
CA PRO A 167 -15.06 2.34 9.49
C PRO A 167 -14.70 1.02 10.18
N GLY A 168 -14.08 1.09 11.35
CA GLY A 168 -13.63 -0.06 12.14
C GLY A 168 -12.32 -0.70 11.67
N GLN A 169 -11.75 -0.22 10.55
CA GLN A 169 -10.47 -0.72 10.06
C GLN A 169 -9.32 -0.08 10.84
N ILE A 170 -8.26 -0.85 11.13
CA ILE A 170 -7.00 -0.30 11.62
C ILE A 170 -6.27 0.39 10.46
N LEU A 171 -5.91 1.65 10.68
CA LEU A 171 -5.28 2.49 9.69
C LEU A 171 -4.03 3.15 10.27
N PHE A 172 -2.95 3.12 9.49
CA PHE A 172 -1.73 3.84 9.77
C PHE A 172 -1.73 5.17 8.99
N ILE A 173 -1.38 6.26 9.64
CA ILE A 173 -1.43 7.61 9.07
C ILE A 173 -0.10 8.30 9.35
N GLY A 174 0.56 8.77 8.30
CA GLY A 174 1.75 9.62 8.41
C GLY A 174 1.46 11.00 7.82
N GLY A 175 1.64 12.04 8.61
CA GLY A 175 1.13 13.38 8.31
C GLY A 175 1.62 14.43 9.29
N ALA A 176 1.01 15.61 9.27
CA ALA A 176 1.27 16.67 10.24
C ALA A 176 0.07 16.85 11.17
N VAL A 177 0.35 16.95 12.46
CA VAL A 177 -0.60 17.28 13.52
C VAL A 177 -0.61 18.79 13.72
N SER A 178 -1.81 19.37 13.64
CA SER A 178 -2.07 20.79 13.81
C SER A 178 -3.30 20.99 14.69
N ARG A 179 -3.48 22.19 15.24
CA ARG A 179 -4.62 22.51 16.10
C ARG A 179 -5.60 23.37 15.34
N ILE A 180 -6.85 22.94 15.31
CA ILE A 180 -7.93 23.72 14.72
C ILE A 180 -8.86 24.24 15.80
N LYS A 181 -9.36 25.46 15.60
CA LYS A 181 -10.47 26.01 16.39
C LYS A 181 -11.72 25.94 15.53
N HIS A 182 -12.74 25.26 16.02
CA HIS A 182 -14.02 25.19 15.33
C HIS A 182 -15.16 25.37 16.34
N ILE A 183 -16.27 25.92 15.86
CA ILE A 183 -17.44 26.20 16.70
C ILE A 183 -18.36 24.99 16.62
N VAL A 184 -18.54 24.28 17.74
CA VAL A 184 -19.49 23.18 17.88
C VAL A 184 -20.59 23.64 18.81
N ASN A 185 -21.84 23.63 18.35
CA ASN A 185 -23.01 24.04 19.13
C ASN A 185 -22.88 25.43 19.79
N GLY A 186 -22.22 26.37 19.11
CA GLY A 186 -22.00 27.73 19.61
C GLY A 186 -20.84 27.90 20.59
N ALA A 187 -20.13 26.82 20.94
CA ALA A 187 -18.92 26.87 21.75
C ALA A 187 -17.67 26.69 20.87
N ALA A 188 -16.66 27.54 21.06
CA ALA A 188 -15.36 27.36 20.42
C ALA A 188 -14.64 26.17 21.07
N ARG A 189 -14.34 25.15 20.27
CA ARG A 189 -13.56 23.98 20.68
C ARG A 189 -12.26 23.94 19.92
N GLU A 190 -11.18 23.66 20.65
CA GLU A 190 -9.89 23.35 20.06
C GLU A 190 -9.76 21.84 20.00
N GLU A 191 -9.49 21.31 18.81
CA GLU A 191 -9.20 19.89 18.61
C GLU A 191 -7.94 19.77 17.74
N ASP A 192 -7.16 18.74 18.02
CA ASP A 192 -6.01 18.39 17.20
C ASP A 192 -6.48 17.61 15.97
N ILE A 193 -5.95 17.98 14.81
CA ILE A 193 -6.25 17.38 13.52
C ILE A 193 -4.97 16.99 12.80
N MET A 194 -4.98 15.78 12.25
CA MET A 194 -3.94 15.27 11.37
C MET A 194 -4.33 15.48 9.92
N GLY A 195 -3.39 16.02 9.14
CA GLY A 195 -3.59 16.28 7.72
C GLY A 195 -2.26 16.32 6.97
N ALA A 196 -2.27 17.01 5.83
CA ALA A 196 -1.10 17.07 4.96
C ALA A 196 0.10 17.79 5.60
N ARG A 197 1.30 17.22 5.42
CA ARG A 197 2.56 17.87 5.80
C ARG A 197 2.81 19.10 4.93
N ALA A 198 3.52 20.09 5.48
CA ALA A 198 4.02 21.22 4.69
C ALA A 198 4.97 20.76 3.55
N SER A 199 5.64 19.61 3.73
CA SER A 199 6.48 18.97 2.72
C SER A 199 5.71 18.23 1.61
N GLY A 200 4.37 18.15 1.70
CA GLY A 200 3.50 17.58 0.68
C GLY A 200 3.28 16.07 0.75
N HIS A 201 3.89 15.37 1.71
CA HIS A 201 3.69 13.93 1.90
C HIS A 201 2.67 13.66 3.01
N PHE A 202 1.50 13.15 2.64
CA PHE A 202 0.48 12.66 3.56
C PHE A 202 0.07 11.27 3.13
N MET A 203 0.15 10.30 4.02
CA MET A 203 -0.08 8.90 3.69
C MET A 203 -1.12 8.26 4.59
N LEU A 204 -1.98 7.47 3.97
CA LEU A 204 -2.88 6.55 4.62
C LEU A 204 -2.44 5.15 4.22
N SER A 205 -2.12 4.29 5.17
CA SER A 205 -1.74 2.91 4.92
C SER A 205 -2.69 1.94 5.62
N ALA A 206 -3.32 1.06 4.84
CA ALA A 206 -4.12 -0.04 5.37
C ALA A 206 -3.27 -1.26 5.77
N TYR A 207 -1.97 -1.23 5.44
CA TYR A 207 -1.03 -2.20 5.94
C TYR A 207 -0.58 -1.72 7.31
N SER A 208 -0.93 -2.47 8.36
CA SER A 208 -0.18 -2.37 9.61
C SER A 208 1.24 -2.85 9.34
N GLU A 209 2.25 -2.18 9.89
CA GLU A 209 3.64 -2.65 9.81
C GLU A 209 3.75 -4.11 10.27
N GLU A 210 2.96 -4.51 11.28
CA GLU A 210 2.86 -5.88 11.77
C GLU A 210 2.36 -6.90 10.73
N SER A 211 1.44 -6.53 9.81
CA SER A 211 0.93 -7.48 8.80
C SER A 211 1.92 -7.69 7.64
N LEU A 212 2.75 -6.70 7.33
CA LEU A 212 3.92 -6.85 6.45
C LEU A 212 5.04 -7.64 7.14
N LEU A 213 5.30 -7.36 8.42
CA LEU A 213 6.30 -8.04 9.23
C LEU A 213 5.91 -9.50 9.55
N ALA A 214 4.64 -9.82 9.79
CA ALA A 214 4.19 -11.19 10.08
C ALA A 214 4.27 -12.10 8.83
N GLN A 215 3.92 -11.58 7.65
CA GLN A 215 3.93 -12.39 6.42
C GLN A 215 5.33 -12.50 5.79
N MET A 216 6.22 -11.53 6.05
CA MET A 216 7.57 -11.51 5.49
C MET A 216 8.67 -11.83 6.51
N GLY A 217 8.39 -11.71 7.81
CA GLY A 217 9.36 -11.81 8.90
C GLY A 217 9.99 -13.19 9.07
N TRP A 218 9.31 -14.26 8.65
CA TRP A 218 9.93 -15.59 8.55
C TRP A 218 10.67 -15.80 7.21
N LYS A 219 10.26 -15.11 6.15
CA LYS A 219 10.86 -15.24 4.80
C LYS A 219 12.24 -14.60 4.74
N ALA A 220 12.46 -13.50 5.43
CA ALA A 220 13.78 -12.85 5.51
C ALA A 220 14.85 -13.76 6.15
N PRO A 221 14.69 -14.28 7.38
CA PRO A 221 15.65 -15.21 7.96
C PRO A 221 15.75 -16.50 7.15
N LEU A 222 14.64 -17.03 6.62
CA LEU A 222 14.70 -18.20 5.74
C LEU A 222 15.56 -17.98 4.48
N GLN A 223 15.44 -16.82 3.83
CA GLN A 223 16.24 -16.48 2.64
C GLN A 223 17.70 -16.21 2.99
N ILE A 224 17.97 -15.57 4.14
CA ILE A 224 19.34 -15.31 4.61
C ILE A 224 20.02 -16.62 4.97
N PHE A 225 19.44 -17.41 5.88
CA PHE A 225 20.05 -18.67 6.34
C PHE A 225 20.05 -19.73 5.24
N GLY A 226 18.94 -19.89 4.50
CA GLY A 226 18.88 -20.83 3.38
C GLY A 226 19.83 -20.48 2.25
N GLY A 227 19.93 -19.19 1.88
CA GLY A 227 20.90 -18.70 0.90
C GLY A 227 22.35 -18.91 1.35
N MET A 228 22.65 -18.64 2.62
CA MET A 228 23.98 -18.85 3.20
C MET A 228 24.38 -20.33 3.25
N VAL A 229 23.48 -21.22 3.69
CA VAL A 229 23.74 -22.67 3.73
C VAL A 229 23.98 -23.22 2.34
N LEU A 230 23.17 -22.83 1.35
CA LEU A 230 23.34 -23.25 -0.03
C LEU A 230 24.67 -22.74 -0.62
N LEU A 231 24.99 -21.47 -0.40
CA LEU A 231 26.23 -20.85 -0.90
C LEU A 231 27.47 -21.51 -0.31
N LEU A 232 27.52 -21.68 1.02
CA LEU A 232 28.65 -22.29 1.71
C LEU A 232 28.78 -23.79 1.39
N GLY A 233 27.66 -24.51 1.29
CA GLY A 233 27.65 -25.93 0.93
C GLY A 233 28.17 -26.18 -0.48
N CYS A 234 27.73 -25.39 -1.46
CA CYS A 234 28.23 -25.49 -2.83
C CYS A 234 29.71 -25.06 -2.94
N LEU A 235 30.12 -24.02 -2.21
CA LEU A 235 31.51 -23.57 -2.19
C LEU A 235 32.44 -24.61 -1.56
N TRP A 236 32.03 -25.23 -0.44
CA TRP A 236 32.73 -26.35 0.18
C TRP A 236 32.89 -27.53 -0.78
N TYR A 237 31.82 -27.93 -1.47
CA TYR A 237 31.85 -29.01 -2.45
C TYR A 237 32.86 -28.75 -3.57
N VAL A 238 32.89 -27.53 -4.12
CA VAL A 238 33.86 -27.13 -5.15
C VAL A 238 35.30 -27.20 -4.62
N VAL A 239 35.55 -26.70 -3.40
CA VAL A 239 36.90 -26.75 -2.79
C VAL A 239 37.37 -28.19 -2.59
N VAL A 240 36.51 -29.08 -2.09
CA VAL A 240 36.85 -30.50 -1.90
C VAL A 240 37.17 -31.17 -3.24
N GLN A 241 36.39 -30.91 -4.29
CA GLN A 241 36.67 -31.45 -5.63
C GLN A 241 38.00 -30.93 -6.20
N LEU A 242 38.31 -29.64 -6.01
CA LEU A 242 39.58 -29.05 -6.45
C LEU A 242 40.78 -29.59 -5.67
N GLN A 243 40.61 -29.91 -4.38
CA GLN A 243 41.65 -30.52 -3.57
C GLN A 243 41.89 -31.98 -3.99
N ILE A 244 40.83 -32.77 -4.14
CA ILE A 244 40.93 -34.17 -4.60
C ILE A 244 41.57 -34.23 -5.99
N GLY A 245 41.20 -33.33 -6.90
CA GLY A 245 41.81 -33.22 -8.24
C GLY A 245 43.26 -32.73 -8.26
N ARG A 246 43.81 -32.23 -7.14
CA ARG A 246 45.24 -31.90 -7.00
C ARG A 246 46.08 -33.07 -6.48
N PHE A 247 45.44 -34.10 -5.91
CA PHE A 247 46.10 -35.29 -5.35
C PHE A 247 46.04 -36.52 -6.27
N ILE A 248 45.30 -36.42 -7.39
CA ILE A 248 45.26 -37.40 -8.50
C ILE A 248 46.08 -36.83 -9.65
#